data_AF-A0A850SEA1-F1
#
_entry.id   AF-A0A850SEA1-F1
#
_cell.length_a   1.000
_cell.length_b   1.000
_cell.length_c   1.000
_cell.angle_alpha   90.00
_cell.angle_beta   90.00
_cell.angle_gamma   90.00
#
_symmetry.space_group_name_H-M   'P 1'
#
loop_
_entity.id
_entity.type
_entity.pdbx_description
1 polymer ?
#
loop_
_entity_poly.entity_id
_entity_poly.type
_entity_poly.pdbx_seq_one_letter_code
_entity_poly.pdbx_strand_id
1 'polypeptide(L)'
;MLKLVLTQGYVFNTGDYGRAHQFKIFDEGEAAFDATSYSLPIVKVSDPDGNTVISPLTGAWTAQNQGAGTFAFTRENHLGSAGPHYIEVQLEKSGTVTSTERRRITVLASP
;
A
#
# COMPACT_ATOMS: atom_id res chain seq x y z
N MET A 1 -15.76 -3.60 -3.35
CA MET A 1 -14.57 -2.76 -3.26
C MET A 1 -13.75 -3.25 -2.07
N LEU A 2 -12.48 -3.57 -2.31
CA LEU A 2 -11.57 -4.05 -1.27
C LEU A 2 -11.13 -2.88 -0.38
N LYS A 3 -11.10 -3.09 0.93
CA LYS A 3 -10.72 -2.08 1.92
C LYS A 3 -9.27 -2.30 2.37
N LEU A 4 -8.47 -1.24 2.31
CA LEU A 4 -7.08 -1.25 2.79
C LEU A 4 -6.99 -0.68 4.21
N VAL A 5 -6.32 -1.41 5.10
CA VAL A 5 -5.97 -0.96 6.44
C VAL A 5 -4.45 -1.02 6.63
N LEU A 6 -3.84 0.13 6.91
CA LEU A 6 -2.45 0.18 7.37
C LEU A 6 -2.42 -0.04 8.89
N THR A 7 -1.81 -1.14 9.33
CA THR A 7 -1.89 -1.56 10.75
C THR A 7 -1.01 -0.73 11.67
N GLN A 8 -0.03 -0.03 11.13
CA GLN A 8 0.91 0.82 11.85
C GLN A 8 0.54 2.32 11.78
N GLY A 9 -0.64 2.63 11.23
CA GLY A 9 -1.13 4.00 11.05
C GLY A 9 -0.95 4.53 9.62
N TYR A 10 -1.46 5.74 9.40
CA TYR A 10 -1.53 6.40 8.08
C TYR A 10 -0.53 7.57 7.96
N VAL A 11 0.51 7.58 8.78
CA VAL A 11 1.52 8.64 8.79
C VAL A 11 2.87 8.03 8.42
N PHE A 12 3.53 8.65 7.46
CA PHE A 12 4.87 8.28 6.96
C PHE A 12 5.80 9.48 7.04
N ASN A 13 7.10 9.25 6.91
CA ASN A 13 8.10 10.31 6.81
C ASN A 13 8.79 10.27 5.45
N THR A 14 9.28 11.41 4.97
CA THR A 14 9.99 11.50 3.68
C THR A 14 11.28 10.66 3.59
N GLY A 15 11.75 10.11 4.71
CA GLY A 15 12.96 9.27 4.82
C GLY A 15 12.69 7.88 5.39
N ASP A 16 11.46 7.37 5.35
CA ASP A 16 11.08 6.06 5.92
C ASP A 16 11.50 4.86 5.04
N TYR A 17 12.71 4.90 4.47
CA TYR A 17 13.25 3.83 3.63
C TYR A 17 13.82 2.67 4.46
N GLY A 18 13.68 1.45 3.95
CA GLY A 18 14.14 0.22 4.61
C GLY A 18 13.26 -0.27 5.75
N ARG A 19 12.29 0.54 6.20
CA ARG A 19 11.28 0.12 7.18
C ARG A 19 10.18 -0.70 6.51
N ALA A 20 9.88 -1.85 7.08
CA ALA A 20 8.73 -2.65 6.67
C ALA A 20 7.43 -2.05 7.25
N HIS A 21 6.51 -1.70 6.36
CA HIS A 21 5.17 -1.25 6.64
C HIS A 21 4.17 -2.39 6.44
N GLN A 22 3.24 -2.54 7.37
CA GLN A 22 2.25 -3.61 7.36
C GLN A 22 0.88 -3.12 6.88
N PHE A 23 0.20 -3.97 6.12
CA PHE A 23 -1.17 -3.74 5.68
C PHE A 23 -2.03 -5.00 5.83
N LYS A 24 -3.35 -4.78 5.88
CA LYS A 24 -4.39 -5.80 5.74
C LYS A 24 -5.43 -5.36 4.72
N ILE A 25 -5.95 -6.32 3.97
CA ILE A 25 -7.04 -6.13 3.01
C ILE A 25 -8.29 -6.85 3.52
N PHE A 26 -9.43 -6.18 3.41
CA PHE A 26 -10.73 -6.71 3.78
C PHE A 26 -11.70 -6.64 2.60
N ASP A 27 -12.63 -7.58 2.55
CA ASP A 27 -13.78 -7.55 1.65
C ASP A 27 -14.81 -6.50 2.10
N GLU A 28 -15.82 -6.27 1.25
CA GLU A 28 -16.92 -5.33 1.55
C GLU A 28 -17.65 -5.67 2.86
N GLY A 29 -17.69 -6.94 3.24
CA GLY A 29 -18.28 -7.42 4.50
C GLY A 29 -17.36 -7.34 5.72
N GLU A 30 -16.23 -6.63 5.62
CA GLU A 30 -15.20 -6.50 6.67
C GLU A 30 -14.52 -7.82 7.09
N ALA A 31 -14.74 -8.90 6.34
CA ALA A 31 -13.97 -10.14 6.47
C ALA A 31 -12.57 -9.95 5.89
N ALA A 32 -11.58 -10.64 6.47
CA ALA A 32 -10.22 -10.66 5.91
C ALA A 32 -10.24 -11.23 4.49
N PHE A 33 -9.58 -10.55 3.56
CA PHE A 33 -9.58 -10.94 2.15
C PHE A 33 -8.64 -12.13 1.91
N ASP A 34 -9.15 -13.23 1.33
CA ASP A 34 -8.29 -14.35 0.93
C ASP A 34 -7.61 -14.06 -0.42
N ALA A 35 -6.34 -13.68 -0.37
CA ALA A 35 -5.56 -13.36 -1.54
C ALA A 35 -4.79 -14.57 -2.12
N THR A 36 -5.02 -15.82 -1.69
CA THR A 36 -4.15 -16.98 -1.99
C THR A 36 -3.92 -17.24 -3.48
N SER A 37 -4.90 -16.89 -4.33
CA SER A 37 -4.79 -17.03 -5.79
C SER A 37 -4.21 -15.81 -6.52
N TYR A 38 -3.84 -14.76 -5.79
CA TYR A 38 -3.31 -13.52 -6.35
C TYR A 38 -1.77 -13.54 -6.37
N SER A 39 -1.20 -12.80 -7.31
CA SER A 39 0.23 -12.50 -7.35
C SER A 39 0.67 -11.63 -6.17
N LEU A 40 1.96 -11.25 -6.16
CA LEU A 40 2.47 -10.32 -5.16
C LEU A 40 1.75 -8.96 -5.27
N PRO A 41 1.42 -8.34 -4.14
CA PRO A 41 0.71 -7.08 -4.11
C PRO A 41 1.59 -5.96 -4.64
N ILE A 42 1.02 -5.05 -5.42
CA ILE A 42 1.69 -3.85 -5.92
C ILE A 42 1.14 -2.64 -5.19
N VAL A 43 1.98 -1.95 -4.44
CA VAL A 43 1.62 -0.74 -3.69
C VAL A 43 1.88 0.47 -4.58
N LYS A 44 0.87 1.33 -4.69
CA LYS A 44 0.96 2.58 -5.43
C LYS A 44 0.70 3.75 -4.50
N VAL A 45 1.44 4.83 -4.69
CA VAL A 45 1.20 6.08 -3.99
C VAL A 45 1.04 7.21 -4.99
N SER A 46 0.01 8.03 -4.80
CA SER A 46 -0.28 9.19 -5.62
C SER A 46 -0.39 10.48 -4.79
N ASP A 47 -0.19 11.61 -5.44
CA ASP A 47 -0.49 12.93 -4.89
C ASP A 47 -2.02 13.20 -4.87
N PRO A 48 -2.48 14.34 -4.33
CA PRO A 48 -3.89 14.70 -4.33
C PRO A 48 -4.52 14.93 -5.71
N ASP A 49 -3.70 15.23 -6.71
CA ASP A 49 -4.14 15.41 -8.10
C ASP A 49 -4.24 14.06 -8.84
N GLY A 50 -3.81 12.97 -8.20
CA GLY A 50 -3.86 11.61 -8.71
C GLY A 50 -2.62 11.19 -9.50
N ASN A 51 -1.58 12.01 -9.56
CA ASN A 51 -0.32 11.66 -10.22
C ASN A 51 0.45 10.67 -9.35
N THR A 52 1.10 9.72 -10.00
CA THR A 52 1.99 8.76 -9.32
C THR A 52 3.23 9.48 -8.80
N VAL A 53 3.51 9.40 -7.49
CA VAL A 53 4.64 10.11 -6.87
C VAL A 53 5.88 9.25 -6.68
N ILE A 54 5.70 7.94 -6.71
CA ILE A 54 6.78 6.94 -6.60
C ILE A 54 6.53 5.83 -7.60
N SER A 55 7.59 5.14 -8.04
CA SER A 55 7.39 3.93 -8.82
C SER A 55 6.63 2.88 -7.97
N PRO A 56 5.71 2.08 -8.56
CA PRO A 56 4.99 1.08 -7.80
C PRO A 56 5.93 0.13 -7.05
N LEU A 57 5.64 -0.11 -5.77
CA LEU A 57 6.45 -0.97 -4.91
C LEU A 57 5.87 -2.38 -4.91
N THR A 58 6.72 -3.39 -5.09
CA THR A 58 6.32 -4.78 -4.87
C THR A 58 6.28 -5.05 -3.37
N GLY A 59 5.10 -5.38 -2.86
CA GLY A 59 4.93 -5.88 -1.50
C GLY A 59 5.17 -7.38 -1.40
N ALA A 60 5.07 -7.90 -0.18
CA ALA A 60 5.16 -9.31 0.14
C ALA A 60 3.97 -9.72 1.02
N TRP A 61 3.51 -10.96 0.86
CA TRP A 61 2.51 -11.52 1.75
C TRP A 61 3.15 -12.05 3.02
N THR A 62 2.58 -11.71 4.18
CA THR A 62 2.94 -12.30 5.47
C THR A 62 1.93 -13.36 5.89
N ALA A 63 0.66 -13.17 5.52
CA ALA A 63 -0.40 -14.19 5.61
C ALA A 63 -1.41 -13.92 4.48
N GLN A 64 -1.17 -14.53 3.32
CA GLN A 64 -1.90 -14.24 2.08
C GLN A 64 -3.40 -14.60 2.18
N ASN A 65 -3.72 -15.69 2.87
CA ASN A 65 -5.10 -16.12 3.16
C ASN A 65 -5.83 -15.22 4.20
N GLN A 66 -5.14 -14.22 4.74
CA GLN A 66 -5.72 -13.21 5.64
C GLN A 66 -5.56 -11.79 5.09
N GLY A 67 -5.18 -11.66 3.81
CA GLY A 67 -4.98 -10.38 3.15
C GLY A 67 -3.89 -9.54 3.79
N ALA A 68 -2.98 -10.15 4.56
CA ALA A 68 -1.97 -9.46 5.34
C ALA A 68 -0.62 -9.49 4.64
N GLY A 69 0.00 -8.33 4.50
CA GLY A 69 1.29 -8.20 3.83
C GLY A 69 2.10 -7.02 4.33
N THR A 70 3.27 -6.89 3.72
CA THR A 70 4.23 -5.81 4.00
C THR A 70 4.74 -5.18 2.72
N PHE A 71 5.18 -3.93 2.81
CA PHE A 71 5.99 -3.26 1.79
C PHE A 71 7.04 -2.38 2.46
N ALA A 72 8.04 -1.95 1.73
CA ALA A 72 9.04 -0.99 2.22
C ALA A 72 9.40 -0.02 1.11
N PHE A 73 9.62 1.24 1.46
CA PHE A 73 10.24 2.20 0.55
C PHE A 73 11.74 1.88 0.42
N THR A 74 12.31 2.14 -0.74
CA THR A 74 13.77 2.06 -0.93
C THR A 74 14.37 3.45 -0.92
N ARG A 75 15.70 3.55 -0.79
CA ARG A 75 16.38 4.85 -0.83
C ARG A 75 16.16 5.55 -2.17
N GLU A 76 16.07 4.78 -3.25
CA GLU A 76 15.87 5.25 -4.62
C GLU A 76 14.39 5.48 -4.97
N ASN A 77 13.46 4.94 -4.17
CA ASN A 77 12.03 5.00 -4.42
C ASN A 77 11.25 5.23 -3.10
N HIS A 78 11.15 6.49 -2.71
CA HIS A 78 10.56 6.96 -1.45
C HIS A 78 9.72 8.23 -1.66
N LEU A 79 8.99 8.62 -0.62
CA LEU A 79 8.14 9.81 -0.63
C LEU A 79 9.00 11.06 -0.45
N GLY A 80 9.33 11.75 -1.54
CA GLY A 80 10.23 12.92 -1.50
C GLY A 80 9.60 14.22 -0.96
N SER A 81 8.26 14.31 -0.93
CA SER A 81 7.53 15.50 -0.51
C SER A 81 6.63 15.23 0.71
N ALA A 82 6.59 16.19 1.62
CA ALA A 82 5.64 16.18 2.73
C ALA A 82 4.24 16.62 2.25
N GLY A 83 3.21 16.19 2.97
CA GLY A 83 1.83 16.54 2.70
C GLY A 83 0.90 15.34 2.49
N PRO A 84 -0.36 15.61 2.09
CA PRO A 84 -1.34 14.56 1.86
C PRO A 84 -0.99 13.76 0.60
N HIS A 85 -1.09 12.44 0.71
CA HIS A 85 -0.97 11.51 -0.40
C HIS A 85 -2.06 10.44 -0.30
N TYR A 86 -2.16 9.59 -1.31
CA TYR A 86 -3.07 8.45 -1.33
C TYR A 86 -2.32 7.17 -1.62
N ILE A 87 -2.66 6.11 -0.91
CA ILE A 87 -2.09 4.77 -1.08
C ILE A 87 -3.18 3.77 -1.48
N GLU A 88 -2.85 2.88 -2.39
CA GLU A 88 -3.68 1.73 -2.78
C GLU A 88 -2.80 0.49 -2.97
N VAL A 89 -3.41 -0.69 -2.80
CA VAL A 89 -2.79 -1.96 -3.13
C VAL A 89 -3.51 -2.56 -4.33
N GLN A 90 -2.78 -2.75 -5.41
CA GLN A 90 -3.23 -3.46 -6.60
C GLN A 90 -2.87 -4.94 -6.48
N LEU A 91 -3.82 -5.79 -6.85
CA LEU A 91 -3.70 -7.24 -6.88
C LEU A 91 -4.02 -7.73 -8.29
N GLU A 92 -3.33 -8.78 -8.73
CA GLU A 92 -3.61 -9.43 -10.01
C GLU A 92 -3.82 -10.93 -9.82
N LYS A 93 -4.89 -11.45 -10.43
CA LYS A 93 -5.20 -12.88 -10.51
C LYS A 93 -5.46 -13.25 -11.96
N SER A 94 -4.61 -14.11 -12.51
CA SER A 94 -4.74 -14.62 -13.89
C SER A 94 -4.96 -13.52 -14.93
N GLY A 95 -4.17 -12.43 -14.88
CA GLY A 95 -4.29 -11.30 -15.80
C GLY A 95 -5.41 -10.30 -15.47
N THR A 96 -6.27 -10.59 -14.49
CA THR A 96 -7.31 -9.66 -14.04
C THR A 96 -6.79 -8.84 -12.86
N VAL A 97 -6.81 -7.51 -13.04
CA VAL A 97 -6.35 -6.55 -12.04
C VAL A 97 -7.52 -6.02 -11.21
N THR A 98 -7.33 -5.94 -9.89
CA THR A 98 -8.21 -5.26 -8.96
C THR A 98 -7.39 -4.41 -7.99
N SER A 99 -7.97 -3.36 -7.44
CA SER A 99 -7.31 -2.49 -6.46
C SER A 99 -8.18 -2.33 -5.22
N THR A 100 -7.52 -2.11 -4.09
CA THR A 100 -8.20 -1.57 -2.92
C THR A 100 -8.71 -0.16 -3.18
N GLU A 101 -9.62 0.29 -2.33
CA GLU A 101 -9.90 1.72 -2.22
C GLU A 101 -8.61 2.51 -1.92
N ARG A 102 -8.57 3.75 -2.41
CA ARG A 102 -7.50 4.69 -2.05
C ARG A 102 -7.68 5.13 -0.61
N ARG A 103 -6.61 5.04 0.18
CA ARG A 103 -6.57 5.53 1.55
C ARG A 103 -5.70 6.77 1.60
N ARG A 104 -6.20 7.84 2.22
CA ARG A 104 -5.38 9.02 2.47
C ARG A 104 -4.31 8.69 3.50
N ILE A 105 -3.09 9.13 3.23
CA ILE A 105 -1.95 9.09 4.15
C ILE A 105 -1.37 10.50 4.30
N THR A 106 -0.68 10.74 5.40
CA THR A 106 0.03 11.99 5.67
C THR A 106 1.52 11.72 5.67
N VAL A 107 2.26 12.44 4.84
CA VAL A 107 3.73 12.38 4.82
C VAL A 107 4.27 13.59 5.57
N LEU A 108 5.10 13.35 6.57
CA LEU A 108 5.80 14.39 7.31
C LEU A 108 7.22 14.55 6.75
N ALA A 109 7.74 15.77 6.78
CA ALA A 109 9.15 15.99 6.51
C ALA A 109 9.97 15.29 7.62
N SER A 110 10.92 14.44 7.20
CA SER A 110 11.92 13.95 8.14
C SER A 110 12.80 15.12 8.60
N PRO A 111 13.19 15.19 9.88
CA PRO A 111 14.11 16.21 10.37
C PRO A 111 15.50 16.10 9.73
#